data_AF-D5GEH9-F1
#
_entry.id   AF-D5GEH9-F1
#
_cell.length_a   1.000
_cell.length_b   1.000
_cell.length_c   1.000
_cell.angle_alpha   90.00
_cell.angle_beta   90.00
_cell.angle_gamma   90.00
#
_symmetry.space_group_name_H-M   'P 1'
#
loop_
_entity.id
_entity.type
_entity.pdbx_description
1 polymer ?
#
loop_
_entity_poly.entity_id
_entity_poly.type
_entity_poly.pdbx_seq_one_letter_code
_entity_poly.pdbx_strand_id
1 'polypeptide(L)'
;MPSCSWGIPLSPLQSKFAASLVATTLLVVILFFVAYPRSAYSHSDFEFGFDSFGGEAGVFRRENEIVRGLGNSVPGSYNLEFGQINYWVLEPSQLFIDDDDSISSKKRGGPAGELRKRQGGADNGGGERSRTVYLTFNTCLQPQRNNTGETAGGGDNDEDVPKLPQLALYLSNSSSNQAPGPGVLDRPQISIPVMLGYANFTFNAAGSIWVGVYAPDVEDGTQWSGIWNYELVLSTRKQYHGYIEDQFLYLVDSDNEAALLITGNMTTGSAADGGVDEEVGGDELMGRPPPYLMYAQNRGVSSRFQGLERSYCAVTKLAQVRPGSLDVSMTRRGLGNLPKQQFHLKELNRSSAYFGYLARPNSTNPSDTSGTLWRAMRINTKKDGNCQIIYNLPFCSEVAYAVPSNPTLFNMDNLTNFYDDIAKSWYKNFSYSLQQIQCNASSSAQYSLARSCADCDAAYKNWLCAVTIPRCMDFSSKLPYLAERAVGEMFYNASSGKNQTHPFNITDIPLPLDGANTTHTKSSRNAKIDQIIRPGPYKEVKPCMDLCWTLVQSCPSSLGFQCPRSESWGMMQSYGARDLKGDVTCSFLGAVYFLSSAERKWNWISGGGGWIWTLGMAAWFAWTGL
;
A
#
# COMPACT_ATOMS: atom_id res chain seq x y z
N MET A 1 55.50 -51.65 12.91
CA MET A 1 54.42 -51.80 11.90
C MET A 1 53.95 -50.41 11.51
N PRO A 2 53.68 -50.17 10.22
CA PRO A 2 54.14 -48.95 9.56
C PRO A 2 53.11 -47.83 9.50
N SER A 3 53.62 -46.62 9.57
CA SER A 3 53.00 -45.37 9.16
C SER A 3 52.87 -45.33 7.63
N CYS A 4 51.65 -45.34 7.11
CA CYS A 4 51.37 -45.11 5.69
C CYS A 4 51.51 -43.62 5.35
N SER A 5 52.67 -43.26 4.82
CA SER A 5 52.87 -42.04 4.04
C SER A 5 52.48 -42.34 2.59
N TRP A 6 51.37 -41.78 2.11
CA TRP A 6 51.06 -41.69 0.68
C TRP A 6 51.14 -40.23 0.26
N GLY A 7 52.28 -39.84 -0.29
CA GLY A 7 52.48 -38.57 -0.96
C GLY A 7 53.45 -38.77 -2.10
N ILE A 8 52.93 -38.91 -3.32
CA ILE A 8 53.74 -38.94 -4.54
C ILE A 8 54.38 -37.55 -4.70
N PRO A 9 55.71 -37.42 -4.88
CA PRO A 9 56.34 -36.13 -5.07
C PRO A 9 55.91 -35.56 -6.43
N LEU A 10 55.06 -34.53 -6.40
CA LEU A 10 54.65 -33.79 -7.59
C LEU A 10 55.89 -33.09 -8.18
N SER A 11 56.05 -33.18 -9.51
CA SER A 11 57.11 -32.44 -10.20
C SER A 11 56.92 -30.92 -10.03
N PRO A 12 57.98 -30.11 -10.17
CA PRO A 12 57.88 -28.65 -9.96
C PRO A 12 56.81 -27.99 -10.85
N LEU A 13 56.53 -28.59 -12.01
CA LEU A 13 55.54 -28.11 -12.97
C LEU A 13 54.12 -28.50 -12.56
N GLN A 14 53.94 -29.71 -12.01
CA GLN A 14 52.65 -30.17 -11.46
C GLN A 14 52.27 -29.41 -10.18
N SER A 15 53.26 -29.10 -9.34
CA SER A 15 53.07 -28.26 -8.15
C SER A 15 52.63 -26.83 -8.51
N LYS A 16 53.25 -26.23 -9.54
CA LYS A 16 52.85 -24.90 -10.04
C LYS A 16 51.47 -24.90 -10.68
N PHE A 17 51.10 -25.97 -11.39
CA PHE A 17 49.77 -26.08 -11.99
C PHE A 17 48.68 -26.28 -10.92
N ALA A 18 48.94 -27.12 -9.92
CA ALA A 18 48.06 -27.30 -8.78
C ALA A 18 47.90 -26.01 -7.97
N ALA A 19 48.99 -25.28 -7.72
CA ALA A 19 48.93 -23.98 -7.04
C ALA A 19 48.12 -22.95 -7.83
N SER A 20 48.28 -22.89 -9.16
CA SER A 20 47.52 -21.98 -10.02
C SER A 20 46.03 -22.34 -10.09
N LEU A 21 45.71 -23.63 -10.15
CA LEU A 21 44.33 -24.12 -10.15
C LEU A 21 43.62 -23.85 -8.81
N VAL A 22 44.32 -24.05 -7.69
CA VAL A 22 43.79 -23.70 -6.36
C VAL A 22 43.61 -22.19 -6.23
N ALA A 23 44.56 -21.38 -6.68
CA ALA A 23 44.42 -19.93 -6.63
C ALA A 23 43.25 -19.42 -7.48
N THR A 24 43.07 -19.95 -8.70
CA THR A 24 41.98 -19.55 -9.60
C THR A 24 40.61 -20.01 -9.10
N THR A 25 40.50 -21.22 -8.56
CA THR A 25 39.25 -21.70 -7.94
C THR A 25 38.88 -20.90 -6.70
N LEU A 26 39.86 -20.55 -5.85
CA LEU A 26 39.62 -19.73 -4.67
C LEU A 26 39.18 -18.30 -5.03
N LEU A 27 39.72 -17.74 -6.12
CA LEU A 27 39.33 -16.43 -6.64
C LEU A 27 37.92 -16.46 -7.25
N VAL A 28 37.55 -17.52 -7.97
CA VAL A 28 36.18 -17.72 -8.48
C VAL A 28 35.19 -17.89 -7.33
N VAL A 29 35.55 -18.61 -6.27
CA VAL A 29 34.71 -18.76 -5.07
C VAL A 29 34.54 -17.42 -4.37
N ILE A 30 35.61 -16.64 -4.18
CA ILE A 30 35.53 -15.30 -3.60
C ILE A 30 34.64 -14.38 -4.45
N LEU A 31 34.82 -14.37 -5.78
CA LEU A 31 33.99 -13.58 -6.68
C LEU A 31 32.52 -14.03 -6.66
N PHE A 32 32.25 -15.33 -6.51
CA PHE A 32 30.91 -15.87 -6.38
C PHE A 32 30.25 -15.41 -5.06
N PHE A 33 31.00 -15.38 -3.95
CA PHE A 33 30.50 -14.87 -2.66
C PHE A 33 30.36 -13.33 -2.62
N VAL A 34 31.19 -12.59 -3.37
CA VAL A 34 31.07 -11.12 -3.49
C VAL A 34 29.94 -10.72 -4.43
N ALA A 35 29.69 -11.49 -5.50
CA ALA A 35 28.62 -11.20 -6.46
C ALA A 35 27.23 -11.66 -5.99
N TYR A 36 27.14 -12.63 -5.09
CA TYR A 36 25.87 -13.16 -4.56
C TYR A 36 25.91 -13.28 -3.03
N PRO A 37 25.63 -12.20 -2.27
CA PRO A 37 25.59 -12.27 -0.82
C PRO A 37 24.28 -12.95 -0.38
N ARG A 38 24.26 -14.29 -0.35
CA ARG A 38 23.30 -15.04 0.46
C ARG A 38 24.01 -15.49 1.72
N SER A 39 23.58 -14.92 2.84
CA SER A 39 24.01 -15.23 4.21
C SER A 39 25.27 -14.48 4.70
N ALA A 40 25.08 -13.21 5.05
CA ALA A 40 25.83 -12.59 6.13
C ALA A 40 24.80 -12.02 7.12
N TYR A 41 24.39 -12.84 8.09
CA TYR A 41 23.84 -12.31 9.33
C TYR A 41 25.00 -11.61 10.04
N SER A 42 25.04 -10.28 9.92
CA SER A 42 25.83 -9.44 10.81
C SER A 42 25.10 -9.39 12.15
N HIS A 43 25.55 -10.21 13.10
CA HIS A 43 25.45 -9.85 14.51
C HIS A 43 26.44 -8.70 14.73
N SER A 44 25.97 -7.46 14.54
CA SER A 44 26.69 -6.30 15.03
C SER A 44 26.19 -6.04 16.44
N ASP A 45 26.99 -6.44 17.42
CA ASP A 45 27.07 -5.70 18.68
C ASP A 45 27.46 -4.27 18.31
N PHE A 46 26.45 -3.42 18.12
CA PHE A 46 26.65 -1.99 17.94
C PHE A 46 26.65 -1.38 19.33
N GLU A 47 27.86 -1.26 19.87
CA GLU A 47 28.15 -0.50 21.08
C GLU A 47 27.65 0.94 20.89
N PHE A 48 26.82 1.40 21.83
CA PHE A 48 26.23 2.73 21.85
C PHE A 48 27.31 3.82 21.89
N GLY A 49 27.61 4.43 20.74
CA GLY A 49 28.12 5.79 20.67
C GLY A 49 26.98 6.77 20.82
N PHE A 50 26.61 7.07 22.08
CA PHE A 50 25.60 8.07 22.43
C PHE A 50 26.18 9.47 22.27
N ASP A 51 25.79 10.19 21.21
CA ASP A 51 25.88 11.65 21.21
C ASP A 51 24.56 12.20 21.76
N SER A 52 24.65 12.76 22.96
CA SER A 52 23.56 13.37 23.70
C SER A 52 23.12 14.67 23.02
N PHE A 53 22.13 14.59 22.12
CA PHE A 53 21.31 15.75 21.76
C PHE A 53 19.90 15.59 22.33
N GLY A 54 19.82 15.37 23.64
CA GLY A 54 18.69 15.83 24.41
C GLY A 54 18.90 17.31 24.73
N GLY A 55 18.01 18.19 24.29
CA GLY A 55 17.83 19.45 25.01
C GLY A 55 17.57 19.09 26.48
N GLU A 56 18.28 19.74 27.40
CA GLU A 56 18.20 19.45 28.84
C GLU A 56 16.74 19.44 29.31
N ALA A 57 16.14 18.26 29.39
CA ALA A 57 14.91 18.04 30.10
C ALA A 57 15.27 18.01 31.59
N GLY A 58 14.84 19.04 32.33
CA GLY A 58 15.00 19.08 33.78
C GLY A 58 14.42 17.81 34.41
N VAL A 59 15.28 17.02 35.06
CA VAL A 59 14.85 15.85 35.84
C VAL A 59 14.49 16.34 37.23
N PHE A 60 13.21 16.31 37.57
CA PHE A 60 12.74 16.67 38.91
C PHE A 60 12.46 15.40 39.70
N ARG A 61 13.19 15.23 40.81
CA ARG A 61 12.92 14.19 41.81
C ARG A 61 11.94 14.76 42.82
N ARG A 62 10.68 14.31 42.83
CA ARG A 62 9.70 14.70 43.86
C ARG A 62 8.92 13.48 44.31
N GLU A 63 9.05 13.18 45.60
CA GLU A 63 8.46 12.03 46.31
C GLU A 63 8.59 10.69 45.56
N ASN A 64 9.78 10.09 45.66
CA ASN A 64 10.12 8.73 45.25
C ASN A 64 9.96 8.33 43.78
N GLU A 65 9.39 9.17 42.91
CA GLU A 65 9.23 8.89 41.48
C GLU A 65 9.97 9.93 40.61
N ILE A 66 10.53 9.48 39.48
CA ILE A 66 11.27 10.32 38.53
C ILE A 66 10.29 10.82 37.47
N VAL A 67 10.01 12.12 37.47
CA VAL A 67 9.15 12.77 36.46
C VAL A 67 10.03 13.51 35.45
N ARG A 68 9.84 13.23 34.16
CA ARG A 68 10.64 13.80 33.07
C ARG A 68 9.92 14.97 32.41
N GLY A 69 10.63 16.09 32.21
CA GLY A 69 10.10 17.22 31.44
C GLY A 69 9.92 16.85 29.96
N LEU A 70 8.77 17.23 29.39
CA LEU A 70 8.49 17.13 27.96
C LEU A 70 8.40 18.53 27.36
N GLY A 71 9.05 18.76 26.22
CA GLY A 71 8.93 20.01 25.47
C GLY A 71 7.67 20.03 24.59
N ASN A 72 7.14 21.21 24.27
CA ASN A 72 6.03 21.32 23.34
C ASN A 72 6.45 20.80 21.94
N SER A 73 5.71 19.83 21.42
CA SER A 73 5.96 19.20 20.11
C SER A 73 7.32 18.51 19.99
N VAL A 74 7.96 18.16 21.11
CA VAL A 74 9.21 17.39 21.16
C VAL A 74 8.89 15.95 21.55
N PRO A 75 9.34 14.94 20.78
CA PRO A 75 9.07 13.55 21.10
C PRO A 75 9.86 13.09 22.32
N GLY A 76 9.14 12.59 23.33
CA GLY A 76 9.72 11.90 24.48
C GLY A 76 9.76 10.41 24.24
N SER A 77 10.96 9.83 24.14
CA SER A 77 11.14 8.38 24.00
C SER A 77 11.73 7.76 25.26
N TYR A 78 11.25 6.57 25.60
CA TYR A 78 11.75 5.81 26.75
C TYR A 78 11.56 4.31 26.58
N ASN A 79 12.39 3.54 27.29
CA ASN A 79 12.32 2.08 27.34
C ASN A 79 11.63 1.63 28.63
N LEU A 80 10.73 0.65 28.53
CA LEU A 80 10.04 0.08 29.68
C LEU A 80 10.18 -1.44 29.71
N GLU A 81 10.42 -1.96 30.91
CA GLU A 81 10.27 -3.38 31.24
C GLU A 81 8.87 -3.67 31.79
N PHE A 82 8.53 -4.96 31.93
CA PHE A 82 7.25 -5.39 32.51
C PHE A 82 7.04 -4.79 33.91
N GLY A 83 5.82 -4.31 34.17
CA GLY A 83 5.41 -3.74 35.45
C GLY A 83 5.93 -2.32 35.71
N GLN A 84 6.78 -1.78 34.84
CA GLN A 84 7.32 -0.43 35.01
C GLN A 84 6.35 0.65 34.53
N ILE A 85 6.40 1.79 35.20
CA ILE A 85 5.72 3.03 34.80
C ILE A 85 6.74 4.16 34.68
N ASN A 86 6.60 5.00 33.66
CA ASN A 86 7.38 6.23 33.50
C ASN A 86 6.45 7.44 33.41
N TYR A 87 6.83 8.54 34.06
CA TYR A 87 6.02 9.75 34.16
C TYR A 87 6.64 10.92 33.38
N TRP A 88 5.80 11.63 32.65
CA TRP A 88 6.14 12.83 31.88
C TRP A 88 5.34 14.03 32.40
N VAL A 89 5.95 15.22 32.35
CA VAL A 89 5.30 16.49 32.65
C VAL A 89 5.51 17.51 31.54
N LEU A 90 4.43 18.12 31.06
CA LEU A 90 4.48 19.34 30.25
C LEU A 90 4.17 20.54 31.16
N GLU A 91 5.15 21.43 31.30
CA GLU A 91 5.00 22.62 32.13
C GLU A 91 4.08 23.67 31.47
N PRO A 92 3.40 24.53 32.26
CA PRO A 92 2.52 25.57 31.71
C PRO A 92 3.27 26.56 30.82
N SER A 93 4.57 26.77 31.08
CA SER A 93 5.46 27.61 30.27
C SER A 93 5.51 27.14 28.81
N GLN A 94 5.48 25.83 28.58
CA GLN A 94 5.54 25.19 27.27
C GLN A 94 4.22 25.29 26.50
N LEU A 95 3.09 25.48 27.19
CA LEU A 95 1.78 25.61 26.56
C LEU A 95 1.67 26.91 25.74
N PHE A 96 2.27 28.00 26.21
CA PHE A 96 2.08 29.33 25.61
C PHE A 96 3.29 29.83 24.83
N ILE A 97 4.20 28.93 24.42
CA ILE A 97 5.28 29.27 23.49
C ILE A 97 4.69 29.46 22.09
N ASP A 98 4.80 30.67 21.57
CA ASP A 98 4.52 31.00 20.17
C ASP A 98 5.89 31.08 19.44
N ASP A 99 6.25 30.05 18.65
CA ASP A 99 7.61 29.94 18.05
C ASP A 99 7.99 31.01 17.02
N ASP A 100 7.18 32.05 16.82
CA ASP A 100 7.49 33.14 15.89
C ASP A 100 8.70 33.99 16.37
N ASP A 101 9.08 33.87 17.65
CA ASP A 101 10.27 34.51 18.23
C ASP A 101 11.59 33.72 18.03
N SER A 102 11.55 32.50 17.46
CA SER A 102 12.74 31.63 17.36
C SER A 102 13.60 31.87 16.10
N ILE A 103 13.20 32.74 15.17
CA ILE A 103 13.96 33.07 13.95
C ILE A 103 14.68 34.44 14.04
N SER A 104 14.47 35.23 15.10
CA SER A 104 15.04 36.58 15.21
C SER A 104 16.27 36.74 16.14
N SER A 105 16.78 35.69 16.80
CA SER A 105 17.87 35.84 17.79
C SER A 105 19.29 35.61 17.24
N LYS A 106 19.55 35.92 15.96
CA LYS A 106 20.91 36.00 15.40
C LYS A 106 21.09 37.21 14.48
N LYS A 107 21.31 38.41 15.05
CA LYS A 107 22.43 39.32 14.75
C LYS A 107 22.22 40.75 15.30
N ARG A 108 23.33 41.25 15.86
CA ARG A 108 23.79 42.65 16.03
C ARG A 108 23.46 43.35 17.35
N GLY A 109 24.53 43.56 18.12
CA GLY A 109 24.65 44.67 19.05
C GLY A 109 24.64 46.01 18.32
N GLY A 110 24.02 46.99 18.96
CA GLY A 110 23.88 48.40 18.55
C GLY A 110 22.66 49.03 19.24
N PRO A 111 22.74 50.27 19.76
CA PRO A 111 21.98 50.68 20.93
C PRO A 111 20.56 51.19 20.62
N ALA A 112 19.69 51.00 21.63
CA ALA A 112 18.48 51.74 21.98
C ALA A 112 17.69 52.44 20.85
N GLY A 113 16.51 51.89 20.54
CA GLY A 113 15.48 52.56 19.74
C GLY A 113 14.09 51.93 19.91
N GLU A 114 13.25 52.64 20.67
CA GLU A 114 11.78 52.70 20.58
C GLU A 114 10.91 51.49 20.98
N LEU A 115 10.38 51.56 22.21
CA LEU A 115 9.24 50.81 22.70
C LEU A 115 7.96 51.19 21.92
N ARG A 116 7.51 50.31 21.02
CA ARG A 116 6.16 50.41 20.45
C ARG A 116 5.12 50.04 21.50
N LYS A 117 4.41 51.08 21.92
CA LYS A 117 3.23 51.12 22.80
C LYS A 117 2.18 50.07 22.38
N ARG A 118 1.89 49.10 23.28
CA ARG A 118 0.68 48.27 23.21
C ARG A 118 -0.53 49.19 23.38
N GLN A 119 -1.34 49.33 22.34
CA GLN A 119 -2.67 49.93 22.46
C GLN A 119 -3.61 48.83 22.95
N GLY A 120 -3.91 48.88 24.24
CA GLY A 120 -4.94 48.04 24.86
C GLY A 120 -6.31 48.44 24.34
N GLY A 121 -6.98 47.49 23.68
CA GLY A 121 -8.43 47.39 23.68
C GLY A 121 -8.80 46.45 24.81
N ALA A 122 -9.47 46.99 25.83
CA ALA A 122 -9.96 46.24 26.97
C ALA A 122 -11.00 45.21 26.51
N ASP A 123 -10.73 43.94 26.80
CA ASP A 123 -11.79 42.98 27.05
C ASP A 123 -11.53 42.37 28.44
N ASN A 124 -12.28 42.87 29.41
CA ASN A 124 -12.32 42.38 30.77
C ASN A 124 -13.11 41.06 30.76
N GLY A 125 -12.42 39.97 30.51
CA GLY A 125 -12.89 38.61 30.74
C GLY A 125 -11.74 37.81 31.33
N GLY A 126 -11.63 37.77 32.66
CA GLY A 126 -10.69 36.93 33.40
C GLY A 126 -11.04 35.44 33.30
N GLY A 127 -11.10 34.90 32.09
CA GLY A 127 -11.12 33.47 31.83
C GLY A 127 -9.69 32.94 31.87
N GLU A 128 -9.44 31.89 32.65
CA GLU A 128 -8.18 31.16 32.61
C GLU A 128 -7.83 30.82 31.15
N ARG A 129 -6.68 31.30 30.69
CA ARG A 129 -6.23 31.12 29.29
C ARG A 129 -5.96 29.63 29.08
N SER A 130 -6.92 28.88 28.57
CA SER A 130 -6.75 27.46 28.21
C SER A 130 -6.24 27.32 26.77
N ARG A 131 -5.38 26.34 26.49
CA ARG A 131 -4.94 25.98 25.13
C ARG A 131 -5.26 24.52 24.81
N THR A 132 -5.61 24.25 23.57
CA THR A 132 -5.82 22.89 23.07
C THR A 132 -4.48 22.17 22.94
N VAL A 133 -4.42 20.93 23.47
CA VAL A 133 -3.25 20.06 23.44
C VAL A 133 -3.62 18.74 22.76
N TYR A 134 -2.79 18.33 21.82
CA TYR A 134 -2.85 17.06 21.13
C TYR A 134 -1.82 16.12 21.75
N LEU A 135 -2.29 15.08 22.43
CA LEU A 135 -1.49 13.95 22.88
C LEU A 135 -1.50 12.89 21.78
N THR A 136 -0.32 12.51 21.33
CA THR A 136 -0.13 11.38 20.40
C THR A 136 0.93 10.45 20.93
N PHE A 137 0.69 9.15 20.79
CA PHE A 137 1.55 8.12 21.32
C PHE A 137 1.73 7.00 20.32
N ASN A 138 2.97 6.55 20.16
CA ASN A 138 3.34 5.40 19.35
C ASN A 138 4.21 4.44 20.17
N THR A 139 3.90 3.16 20.10
CA THR A 139 4.81 2.11 20.57
C THR A 139 5.70 1.69 19.41
N CYS A 140 7.02 1.88 19.53
CA CYS A 140 8.01 1.62 18.49
C CYS A 140 8.53 0.18 18.51
N LEU A 141 8.71 -0.38 19.71
CA LEU A 141 9.16 -1.76 19.93
C LEU A 141 8.32 -2.39 21.04
N GLN A 142 8.14 -3.71 20.96
CA GLN A 142 7.51 -4.50 22.02
C GLN A 142 8.24 -5.84 22.20
N PRO A 143 8.15 -6.45 23.39
CA PRO A 143 8.63 -7.80 23.64
C PRO A 143 8.10 -8.82 22.63
N GLN A 144 8.92 -9.83 22.33
CA GLN A 144 8.61 -10.91 21.40
C GLN A 144 8.51 -12.24 22.14
N ARG A 145 7.68 -13.16 21.62
CA ARG A 145 7.57 -14.50 22.19
C ARG A 145 8.82 -15.31 21.85
N ASN A 146 9.34 -16.06 22.81
CA ASN A 146 10.57 -16.86 22.63
C ASN A 146 10.39 -18.07 21.70
N ASN A 147 9.16 -18.55 21.48
CA ASN A 147 8.89 -19.74 20.66
C ASN A 147 8.56 -19.36 19.20
N THR A 148 9.50 -19.60 18.30
CA THR A 148 9.48 -19.31 16.86
C THR A 148 8.91 -20.45 15.99
N GLY A 149 8.13 -21.37 16.56
CA GLY A 149 7.71 -22.61 15.88
C GLY A 149 6.28 -22.66 15.36
N GLU A 150 5.37 -21.83 15.86
CA GLU A 150 3.99 -21.80 15.40
C GLU A 150 3.85 -20.65 14.41
N THR A 151 3.60 -21.01 13.15
CA THR A 151 3.13 -20.09 12.13
C THR A 151 2.13 -19.14 12.75
N ALA A 152 2.42 -17.83 12.71
CA ALA A 152 1.44 -16.77 12.92
C ALA A 152 0.42 -16.81 11.76
N GLY A 153 -0.31 -17.91 11.64
CA GLY A 153 -1.49 -18.01 10.82
C GLY A 153 -2.55 -17.20 11.51
N GLY A 154 -2.56 -15.88 11.27
CA GLY A 154 -3.70 -15.03 11.58
C GLY A 154 -4.90 -15.46 10.72
N GLY A 155 -5.50 -16.60 11.05
CA GLY A 155 -6.92 -16.81 10.90
C GLY A 155 -7.59 -16.14 12.08
N ASP A 156 -8.75 -15.53 11.86
CA ASP A 156 -9.54 -14.84 12.88
C ASP A 156 -10.07 -15.77 14.01
N ASN A 157 -9.58 -17.02 14.11
CA ASN A 157 -10.09 -18.09 14.97
C ASN A 157 -9.00 -18.69 15.88
N ASP A 158 -8.05 -17.90 16.36
CA ASP A 158 -7.01 -18.37 17.29
C ASP A 158 -7.23 -17.73 18.66
N GLU A 159 -8.15 -18.31 19.44
CA GLU A 159 -8.53 -17.85 20.79
C GLU A 159 -7.54 -18.31 21.88
N ASP A 160 -6.65 -19.27 21.60
CA ASP A 160 -5.76 -19.90 22.59
C ASP A 160 -4.31 -19.40 22.59
N VAL A 161 -3.95 -18.40 21.75
CA VAL A 161 -2.60 -17.83 21.75
C VAL A 161 -2.53 -16.64 22.72
N PRO A 162 -1.67 -16.67 23.76
CA PRO A 162 -1.50 -15.55 24.68
C PRO A 162 -1.10 -14.27 23.93
N LYS A 163 -1.97 -13.25 23.96
CA LYS A 163 -1.72 -11.94 23.34
C LYS A 163 -0.97 -11.04 24.31
N LEU A 164 0.12 -10.43 23.83
CA LEU A 164 0.88 -9.46 24.64
C LEU A 164 0.00 -8.22 24.92
N PRO A 165 -0.12 -7.77 26.18
CA PRO A 165 -0.88 -6.56 26.50
C PRO A 165 -0.19 -5.31 25.90
N GLN A 166 -1.01 -4.35 25.49
CA GLN A 166 -0.55 -3.06 25.00
C GLN A 166 -0.16 -2.15 26.17
N LEU A 167 0.70 -1.16 25.92
CA LEU A 167 1.02 -0.14 26.92
C LEU A 167 -0.25 0.63 27.33
N ALA A 168 -0.34 1.04 28.58
CA ALA A 168 -1.47 1.82 29.10
C ALA A 168 -1.03 3.27 29.36
N LEU A 169 -1.88 4.22 28.98
CA LEU A 169 -1.65 5.65 29.17
C LEU A 169 -2.62 6.22 30.20
N TYR A 170 -2.09 7.03 31.10
CA TYR A 170 -2.87 7.74 32.12
C TYR A 170 -2.55 9.22 32.07
N LEU A 171 -3.58 10.07 32.02
CA LEU A 171 -3.46 11.52 31.91
C LEU A 171 -4.05 12.20 33.15
N SER A 172 -3.36 13.20 33.67
CA SER A 172 -3.86 14.11 34.70
C SER A 172 -3.54 15.56 34.36
N ASN A 173 -4.52 16.44 34.54
CA ASN A 173 -4.37 17.90 34.44
C ASN A 173 -4.51 18.60 35.80
N SER A 174 -4.57 17.85 36.91
CA SER A 174 -4.74 18.38 38.26
C SER A 174 -3.45 18.25 39.06
N SER A 175 -3.06 19.32 39.76
CA SER A 175 -1.91 19.32 40.66
C SER A 175 -2.03 18.33 41.81
N SER A 176 -3.25 17.86 42.11
CA SER A 176 -3.53 16.80 43.08
C SER A 176 -3.01 15.42 42.64
N ASN A 177 -2.79 15.21 41.33
CA ASN A 177 -2.35 13.94 40.78
C ASN A 177 -1.21 14.14 39.77
N GLN A 178 0.02 14.10 40.28
CA GLN A 178 1.23 14.32 39.48
C GLN A 178 1.83 13.02 38.94
N ALA A 179 1.29 11.87 39.38
CA ALA A 179 1.74 10.54 38.99
C ALA A 179 0.51 9.66 38.66
N PRO A 180 -0.16 9.92 37.52
CA PRO A 180 -1.33 9.14 37.12
C PRO A 180 -0.90 7.72 36.70
N GLY A 181 -1.66 6.70 37.11
CA GLY A 181 -1.28 5.30 36.94
C GLY A 181 -2.35 4.31 37.41
N PRO A 182 -2.15 3.00 37.18
CA PRO A 182 -3.15 1.96 37.45
C PRO A 182 -3.52 1.84 38.94
N GLY A 183 -2.61 2.18 39.85
CA GLY A 183 -2.83 2.11 41.30
C GLY A 183 -3.56 3.31 41.92
N VAL A 184 -3.92 4.33 41.12
CA VAL A 184 -4.51 5.58 41.62
C VAL A 184 -6.04 5.56 41.47
N LEU A 185 -6.77 5.38 42.56
CA LEU A 185 -8.24 5.27 42.53
C LEU A 185 -8.95 6.57 42.95
N ASP A 186 -8.41 7.31 43.92
CA ASP A 186 -9.10 8.45 44.55
C ASP A 186 -8.69 9.83 44.00
N ARG A 187 -7.99 9.86 42.86
CA ARG A 187 -7.50 11.11 42.26
C ARG A 187 -7.92 11.22 40.80
N PRO A 188 -8.18 12.44 40.30
CA PRO A 188 -8.62 12.63 38.92
C PRO A 188 -7.53 12.14 37.95
N GLN A 189 -7.92 11.20 37.08
CA GLN A 189 -7.13 10.76 35.94
C GLN A 189 -8.02 10.23 34.83
N ILE A 190 -7.49 10.21 33.61
CA ILE A 190 -8.13 9.65 32.42
C ILE A 190 -7.24 8.51 31.92
N SER A 191 -7.80 7.32 31.75
CA SER A 191 -7.12 6.22 31.06
C SER A 191 -7.36 6.33 29.56
N ILE A 192 -6.29 6.31 28.77
CA ILE A 192 -6.32 6.39 27.31
C ILE A 192 -5.91 5.02 26.76
N PRO A 193 -6.80 4.33 26.02
CA PRO A 193 -6.48 3.03 25.46
C PRO A 193 -5.48 3.15 24.31
N VAL A 194 -4.44 2.33 24.32
CA VAL A 194 -3.51 2.16 23.20
C VAL A 194 -4.01 1.02 22.33
N MET A 195 -4.33 1.33 21.07
CA MET A 195 -4.88 0.38 20.12
C MET A 195 -3.85 0.09 19.04
N LEU A 196 -3.38 -1.16 18.98
CA LEU A 196 -2.37 -1.62 18.01
C LEU A 196 -1.16 -0.69 17.94
N GLY A 197 -0.63 -0.30 19.11
CA GLY A 197 0.53 0.56 19.26
C GLY A 197 0.29 2.06 19.09
N TYR A 198 -0.93 2.54 18.81
CA TYR A 198 -1.24 3.96 18.66
C TYR A 198 -2.29 4.45 19.66
N ALA A 199 -2.12 5.68 20.15
CA ALA A 199 -3.17 6.41 20.85
C ALA A 199 -3.13 7.90 20.50
N ASN A 200 -4.31 8.51 20.46
CA ASN A 200 -4.47 9.95 20.36
C ASN A 200 -5.52 10.45 21.36
N PHE A 201 -5.31 11.65 21.89
CA PHE A 201 -6.27 12.31 22.76
C PHE A 201 -6.13 13.83 22.64
N THR A 202 -7.25 14.55 22.55
CA THR A 202 -7.25 16.01 22.42
C THR A 202 -8.05 16.61 23.57
N PHE A 203 -7.46 17.56 24.27
CA PHE A 203 -8.07 18.20 25.44
C PHE A 203 -7.57 19.63 25.62
N ASN A 204 -8.28 20.42 26.42
CA ASN A 204 -7.85 21.78 26.76
C ASN A 204 -7.15 21.77 28.12
N ALA A 205 -6.03 22.50 28.22
CA ALA A 205 -5.26 22.64 29.44
C ALA A 205 -4.87 24.11 29.67
N ALA A 206 -4.95 24.54 30.93
CA ALA A 206 -4.45 25.85 31.38
C ALA A 206 -3.19 25.73 32.27
N GLY A 207 -2.97 24.56 32.87
CA GLY A 207 -1.88 24.27 33.79
C GLY A 207 -1.04 23.07 33.36
N SER A 208 -0.22 22.55 34.28
CA SER A 208 0.68 21.44 34.00
C SER A 208 -0.08 20.18 33.64
N ILE A 209 0.51 19.37 32.77
CA ILE A 209 -0.05 18.10 32.32
C ILE A 209 0.91 16.99 32.73
N TRP A 210 0.39 15.98 33.42
CA TRP A 210 1.13 14.77 33.81
C TRP A 210 0.62 13.57 33.02
N VAL A 211 1.55 12.78 32.49
CA VAL A 211 1.25 11.56 31.74
C VAL A 211 2.04 10.39 32.30
N GLY A 212 1.36 9.32 32.70
CA GLY A 212 1.96 8.05 33.09
C GLY A 212 1.86 7.03 31.96
N VAL A 213 2.99 6.44 31.57
CA VAL A 213 3.06 5.37 30.58
C VAL A 213 3.42 4.09 31.32
N TYR A 214 2.49 3.15 31.38
CA TYR A 214 2.62 1.90 32.13
C TYR A 214 2.76 0.71 31.18
N ALA A 215 3.73 -0.16 31.46
CA ALA A 215 3.89 -1.46 30.83
C ALA A 215 3.22 -2.53 31.70
N PRO A 216 2.12 -3.16 31.24
CA PRO A 216 1.43 -4.16 32.03
C PRO A 216 2.30 -5.39 32.33
N ASP A 217 2.12 -5.95 33.52
CA ASP A 217 2.67 -7.26 33.87
C ASP A 217 1.96 -8.38 33.10
N VAL A 218 2.68 -9.45 32.85
CA VAL A 218 2.16 -10.68 32.26
C VAL A 218 2.41 -11.85 33.22
N GLU A 219 1.42 -12.73 33.35
CA GLU A 219 1.46 -13.83 34.34
C GLU A 219 2.68 -14.75 34.15
N ASP A 220 3.08 -14.99 32.89
CA ASP A 220 4.25 -15.80 32.52
C ASP A 220 5.30 -14.94 31.78
N GLY A 221 6.09 -14.15 32.50
CA GLY A 221 7.11 -13.26 31.91
C GLY A 221 8.26 -13.97 31.19
N THR A 222 8.50 -15.26 31.48
CA THR A 222 9.60 -16.06 30.89
C THR A 222 9.38 -16.43 29.42
N GLN A 223 8.15 -16.34 28.93
CA GLN A 223 7.82 -16.63 27.53
C GLN A 223 8.12 -15.47 26.59
N TRP A 224 8.37 -14.27 27.14
CA TRP A 224 8.61 -13.04 26.40
C TRP A 224 10.06 -12.59 26.59
N SER A 225 10.64 -11.99 25.54
CA SER A 225 11.97 -11.42 25.57
C SER A 225 11.98 -10.06 24.89
N GLY A 226 12.75 -9.14 25.45
CA GLY A 226 12.86 -7.77 24.98
C GLY A 226 12.12 -6.77 25.87
N ILE A 227 11.99 -5.56 25.35
CA ILE A 227 11.51 -4.38 26.06
C ILE A 227 10.48 -3.65 25.21
N TRP A 228 9.69 -2.77 25.85
CA TRP A 228 8.95 -1.77 25.12
C TRP A 228 9.81 -0.54 24.87
N ASN A 229 9.66 0.05 23.69
CA ASN A 229 10.10 1.41 23.40
C ASN A 229 8.90 2.18 22.84
N TYR A 230 8.71 3.42 23.29
CA TYR A 230 7.63 4.27 22.81
C TYR A 230 8.11 5.69 22.51
N GLU A 231 7.26 6.44 21.82
CA GLU A 231 7.37 7.88 21.58
C GLU A 231 6.04 8.53 22.02
N LEU A 232 6.12 9.44 23.00
CA LEU A 232 5.01 10.26 23.51
C LEU A 232 5.24 11.71 23.13
N VAL A 233 4.22 12.37 22.56
CA VAL A 233 4.31 13.78 22.18
C VAL A 233 3.07 14.53 22.64
N LEU A 234 3.28 15.70 23.24
CA LEU A 234 2.24 16.68 23.53
C LEU A 234 2.51 17.92 22.66
N SER A 235 1.57 18.25 21.76
CA SER A 235 1.69 19.41 20.88
C SER A 235 0.51 20.36 21.06
N THR A 236 0.76 21.67 21.00
CA THR A 236 -0.29 22.69 21.06
C THR A 236 -0.77 23.17 19.69
N ARG A 237 -0.25 22.60 18.59
CA ARG A 237 -0.56 23.04 17.22
C ARG A 237 -1.31 21.99 16.42
N LYS A 238 -0.69 20.82 16.26
CA LYS A 238 -1.20 19.73 15.42
C LYS A 238 -0.79 18.38 16.00
N GLN A 239 -1.46 17.33 15.59
CA GLN A 239 -1.06 15.96 15.94
C GLN A 239 0.34 15.67 15.39
N TYR A 240 1.22 15.12 16.23
CA TYR A 240 2.57 14.73 15.83
C TYR A 240 2.56 13.37 15.11
N HIS A 241 1.87 12.38 15.68
CA HIS A 241 1.58 11.11 15.00
C HIS A 241 0.09 11.00 14.65
N GLY A 242 -0.19 10.67 13.39
CA GLY A 242 -1.55 10.47 12.88
C GLY A 242 -1.82 9.01 12.54
N TYR A 243 -3.07 8.59 12.72
CA TYR A 243 -3.59 7.36 12.15
C TYR A 243 -4.95 7.61 11.50
N ILE A 244 -5.11 7.19 10.25
CA ILE A 244 -6.33 7.32 9.48
C ILE A 244 -6.88 5.91 9.20
N GLU A 245 -8.09 5.65 9.70
CA GLU A 245 -8.79 4.37 9.52
C GLU A 245 -9.29 4.20 8.07
N ASP A 246 -9.49 5.30 7.35
CA ASP A 246 -9.94 5.27 5.98
C ASP A 246 -8.93 4.60 5.05
N GLN A 247 -9.44 3.83 4.10
CA GLN A 247 -8.58 3.23 3.08
C GLN A 247 -8.21 4.28 2.04
N PHE A 248 -6.90 4.54 1.92
CA PHE A 248 -6.35 5.42 0.88
C PHE A 248 -5.29 4.73 0.02
N LEU A 249 -5.12 3.42 0.19
CA LEU A 249 -4.23 2.55 -0.60
C LEU A 249 -5.06 1.41 -1.21
N TYR A 250 -4.85 1.16 -2.49
CA TYR A 250 -5.62 0.21 -3.28
C TYR A 250 -4.69 -0.71 -4.07
N LEU A 251 -4.97 -2.02 -4.03
CA LEU A 251 -4.28 -3.00 -4.85
C LEU A 251 -4.83 -2.93 -6.27
N VAL A 252 -3.98 -2.64 -7.24
CA VAL A 252 -4.34 -2.74 -8.65
C VAL A 252 -4.33 -4.21 -9.05
N ASP A 253 -3.18 -4.89 -8.95
CA ASP A 253 -3.03 -6.33 -9.18
C ASP A 253 -1.72 -6.83 -8.54
N SER A 254 -1.56 -8.15 -8.46
CA SER A 254 -0.34 -8.84 -8.06
C SER A 254 0.10 -9.83 -9.13
N ASP A 255 1.38 -10.16 -9.19
CA ASP A 255 1.85 -11.39 -9.83
C ASP A 255 2.46 -12.31 -8.77
N ASN A 256 3.32 -13.25 -9.17
CA ASN A 256 3.95 -14.19 -8.26
C ASN A 256 5.04 -13.56 -7.38
N GLU A 257 5.68 -12.47 -7.81
CA GLU A 257 6.83 -11.86 -7.12
C GLU A 257 6.72 -10.34 -6.96
N ALA A 258 5.64 -9.74 -7.43
CA ALA A 258 5.43 -8.30 -7.42
C ALA A 258 3.96 -7.94 -7.15
N ALA A 259 3.74 -6.69 -6.76
CA ALA A 259 2.41 -6.13 -6.59
C ALA A 259 2.40 -4.67 -7.00
N LEU A 260 1.31 -4.24 -7.65
CA LEU A 260 1.11 -2.87 -8.06
C LEU A 260 -0.03 -2.26 -7.26
N LEU A 261 0.24 -1.14 -6.61
CA LEU A 261 -0.71 -0.42 -5.78
C LEU A 261 -0.77 1.05 -6.20
N ILE A 262 -1.90 1.69 -5.89
CA ILE A 262 -2.08 3.13 -6.06
C ILE A 262 -2.78 3.74 -4.85
N THR A 263 -2.56 5.03 -4.63
CA THR A 263 -3.34 5.81 -3.66
C THR A 263 -4.72 6.15 -4.20
N GLY A 264 -5.59 6.69 -3.33
CA GLY A 264 -6.76 7.44 -3.77
C GLY A 264 -6.38 8.69 -4.57
N ASN A 265 -7.38 9.39 -5.09
CA ASN A 265 -7.19 10.64 -5.83
C ASN A 265 -6.50 11.67 -4.92
N MET A 266 -5.42 12.27 -5.39
CA MET A 266 -4.67 13.33 -4.71
C MET A 266 -5.05 14.68 -5.31
N THR A 267 -5.78 15.47 -4.53
CA THR A 267 -6.43 16.72 -4.91
C THR A 267 -6.51 17.63 -3.69
N THR A 268 -6.98 18.86 -3.88
CA THR A 268 -7.23 19.83 -2.79
C THR A 268 -8.43 19.46 -1.90
N GLY A 269 -9.17 18.39 -2.21
CA GLY A 269 -10.33 17.91 -1.44
C GLY A 269 -10.23 16.42 -1.08
N SER A 270 -9.02 15.87 -1.10
CA SER A 270 -8.77 14.44 -0.86
C SER A 270 -9.07 14.00 0.57
N ALA A 271 -9.11 14.91 1.54
CA ALA A 271 -9.51 14.60 2.91
C ALA A 271 -10.93 14.01 2.99
N ALA A 272 -11.84 14.41 2.10
CA ALA A 272 -13.20 13.85 2.02
C ALA A 272 -13.21 12.36 1.65
N ASP A 273 -12.18 11.89 0.95
CA ASP A 273 -12.02 10.51 0.49
C ASP A 273 -11.00 9.71 1.35
N GLY A 274 -10.62 10.24 2.52
CA GLY A 274 -9.67 9.60 3.44
C GLY A 274 -8.19 9.87 3.13
N GLY A 275 -7.89 10.78 2.20
CA GLY A 275 -6.54 11.26 1.89
C GLY A 275 -6.12 12.48 2.70
N VAL A 276 -5.15 13.23 2.20
CA VAL A 276 -4.77 14.56 2.72
C VAL A 276 -5.00 15.58 1.62
N ASP A 277 -5.55 16.74 1.97
CA ASP A 277 -5.73 17.83 1.02
C ASP A 277 -4.36 18.34 0.56
N GLU A 278 -4.09 18.17 -0.74
CA GLU A 278 -2.85 18.65 -1.33
C GLU A 278 -2.90 20.17 -1.50
N GLU A 279 -1.78 20.84 -1.24
CA GLU A 279 -1.67 22.30 -1.41
C GLU A 279 -1.80 22.73 -2.87
N VAL A 280 -1.47 21.82 -3.80
CA VAL A 280 -1.46 22.08 -5.23
C VAL A 280 -2.24 21.01 -5.98
N GLY A 281 -2.91 21.42 -7.05
CA GLY A 281 -3.73 20.53 -7.87
C GLY A 281 -3.02 20.05 -9.14
N GLY A 282 -3.54 18.98 -9.72
CA GLY A 282 -3.35 18.65 -11.13
C GLY A 282 -1.90 18.44 -11.55
N ASP A 283 -1.45 19.19 -12.57
CA ASP A 283 -0.16 18.98 -13.24
C ASP A 283 1.05 19.34 -12.37
N GLU A 284 0.92 20.34 -11.50
CA GLU A 284 2.02 20.69 -10.60
C GLU A 284 2.33 19.55 -9.64
N LEU A 285 1.28 18.89 -9.12
CA LEU A 285 1.41 17.74 -8.24
C LEU A 285 2.11 16.56 -8.93
N MET A 286 1.88 16.36 -10.24
CA MET A 286 2.56 15.32 -11.02
C MET A 286 4.06 15.55 -11.17
N GLY A 287 4.52 16.81 -11.06
CA GLY A 287 5.94 17.19 -11.14
C GLY A 287 6.66 17.21 -9.79
N ARG A 288 5.94 17.11 -8.66
CA ARG A 288 6.52 17.10 -7.32
C ARG A 288 7.00 15.69 -6.93
N PRO A 289 7.99 15.57 -6.02
CA PRO A 289 8.33 14.29 -5.42
C PRO A 289 7.11 13.63 -4.77
N PRO A 290 6.89 12.32 -4.97
CA PRO A 290 5.75 11.62 -4.39
C PRO A 290 5.75 11.71 -2.85
N PRO A 291 4.68 12.24 -2.21
CA PRO A 291 4.69 12.55 -0.78
C PRO A 291 4.44 11.35 0.13
N TYR A 292 3.84 10.27 -0.39
CA TYR A 292 3.54 9.09 0.40
C TYR A 292 4.70 8.08 0.36
N LEU A 293 4.86 7.33 1.45
CA LEU A 293 5.78 6.22 1.60
C LEU A 293 4.97 4.93 1.77
N MET A 294 5.54 3.81 1.33
CA MET A 294 4.89 2.51 1.44
C MET A 294 5.83 1.49 2.06
N TYR A 295 5.26 0.71 2.98
CA TYR A 295 5.94 -0.37 3.70
C TYR A 295 5.13 -1.65 3.50
N ALA A 296 5.79 -2.81 3.51
CA ALA A 296 5.09 -4.08 3.49
C ALA A 296 5.73 -5.13 4.40
N GLN A 297 4.88 -6.01 4.92
CA GLN A 297 5.29 -7.08 5.84
C GLN A 297 4.65 -8.40 5.42
N ASN A 298 5.47 -9.45 5.30
CA ASN A 298 4.97 -10.80 5.06
C ASN A 298 4.22 -11.32 6.30
N ARG A 299 3.02 -11.86 6.10
CA ARG A 299 2.19 -12.44 7.17
C ARG A 299 2.64 -13.83 7.61
N GLY A 300 3.32 -14.57 6.73
CA GLY A 300 3.82 -15.93 7.02
C GLY A 300 5.07 -15.96 7.91
N VAL A 301 5.60 -14.78 8.27
CA VAL A 301 6.73 -14.64 9.20
C VAL A 301 6.18 -14.02 10.49
N SER A 302 6.60 -14.54 11.65
CA SER A 302 6.26 -13.95 12.95
C SER A 302 6.63 -12.46 12.94
N SER A 303 5.61 -11.60 12.85
CA SER A 303 5.85 -10.17 12.71
C SER A 303 6.34 -9.62 14.04
N ARG A 304 7.52 -8.98 14.03
CA ARG A 304 8.08 -8.29 15.20
C ARG A 304 7.21 -7.14 15.70
N PHE A 305 6.15 -6.80 14.98
CA PHE A 305 5.24 -5.71 15.31
C PHE A 305 3.77 -6.13 15.22
N GLN A 306 3.45 -7.43 15.34
CA GLN A 306 2.07 -7.88 15.50
C GLN A 306 1.43 -7.24 16.74
N GLY A 307 0.33 -6.51 16.60
CA GLY A 307 -0.22 -5.67 17.67
C GLY A 307 0.34 -4.25 17.70
N LEU A 308 1.15 -3.83 16.71
CA LEU A 308 1.65 -2.46 16.55
C LEU A 308 1.29 -1.87 15.16
N GLU A 309 0.27 -2.43 14.50
CA GLU A 309 -0.08 -2.12 13.11
C GLU A 309 -0.56 -0.68 12.89
N ARG A 310 -0.94 0.04 13.95
CA ARG A 310 -1.34 1.46 13.89
C ARG A 310 -0.21 2.41 14.27
N SER A 311 0.90 1.90 14.79
CA SER A 311 2.05 2.71 15.19
C SER A 311 2.91 3.08 13.98
N TYR A 312 2.94 4.38 13.65
CA TYR A 312 3.81 4.90 12.59
C TYR A 312 5.28 4.56 12.86
N CYS A 313 5.73 4.71 14.11
CA CYS A 313 7.10 4.40 14.49
C CYS A 313 7.46 2.91 14.30
N ALA A 314 6.56 2.00 14.68
CA ALA A 314 6.80 0.56 14.52
C ALA A 314 6.86 0.17 13.04
N VAL A 315 5.88 0.61 12.24
CA VAL A 315 5.84 0.28 10.80
C VAL A 315 7.09 0.80 10.08
N THR A 316 7.48 2.04 10.33
CA THR A 316 8.65 2.65 9.65
C THR A 316 9.98 1.98 10.03
N LYS A 317 10.13 1.54 11.30
CA LYS A 317 11.37 0.92 11.80
C LYS A 317 11.42 -0.59 11.58
N LEU A 318 10.29 -1.30 11.58
CA LEU A 318 10.26 -2.77 11.68
C LEU A 318 9.79 -3.50 10.41
N ALA A 319 9.13 -2.81 9.47
CA ALA A 319 8.67 -3.47 8.25
C ALA A 319 9.82 -4.04 7.41
N GLN A 320 9.57 -5.23 6.83
CA GLN A 320 10.51 -5.94 5.97
C GLN A 320 10.79 -5.18 4.67
N VAL A 321 9.74 -4.74 3.97
CA VAL A 321 9.82 -3.97 2.74
C VAL A 321 9.74 -2.49 3.12
N ARG A 322 10.74 -1.70 2.70
CA ARG A 322 10.92 -0.30 3.11
C ARG A 322 11.05 0.61 1.88
N PRO A 323 10.72 1.91 2.01
CA PRO A 323 10.98 2.89 0.96
C PRO A 323 12.42 2.80 0.44
N GLY A 324 12.57 2.75 -0.89
CA GLY A 324 13.85 2.54 -1.57
C GLY A 324 13.99 1.18 -2.25
N SER A 325 13.28 0.15 -1.79
CA SER A 325 13.22 -1.16 -2.47
C SER A 325 12.02 -1.30 -3.43
N LEU A 326 11.28 -0.21 -3.67
CA LEU A 326 10.07 -0.16 -4.49
C LEU A 326 10.23 0.89 -5.57
N ASP A 327 9.62 0.68 -6.74
CA ASP A 327 9.50 1.78 -7.70
C ASP A 327 8.28 2.61 -7.34
N VAL A 328 8.48 3.93 -7.23
CA VAL A 328 7.43 4.89 -6.91
C VAL A 328 7.29 5.89 -8.05
N SER A 329 6.08 6.10 -8.53
CA SER A 329 5.80 7.06 -9.60
C SER A 329 4.43 7.72 -9.44
N MET A 330 4.20 8.85 -10.08
CA MET A 330 2.86 9.44 -10.19
C MET A 330 2.11 8.87 -11.40
N THR A 331 0.79 8.81 -11.33
CA THR A 331 -0.07 8.36 -12.44
C THR A 331 -1.41 9.10 -12.44
N ARG A 332 -2.06 9.17 -13.60
CA ARG A 332 -3.43 9.70 -13.74
C ARG A 332 -4.47 8.62 -14.06
N ARG A 333 -4.05 7.36 -14.16
CA ARG A 333 -4.93 6.26 -14.60
C ARG A 333 -6.21 6.15 -13.78
N GLY A 334 -7.27 5.72 -14.44
CA GLY A 334 -8.60 5.55 -13.88
C GLY A 334 -9.52 6.75 -14.13
N LEU A 335 -10.75 6.63 -13.62
CA LEU A 335 -11.80 7.62 -13.85
C LEU A 335 -11.37 9.03 -13.37
N GLY A 336 -11.65 10.04 -14.19
CA GLY A 336 -11.39 11.45 -13.87
C GLY A 336 -9.97 11.94 -14.14
N ASN A 337 -9.03 11.07 -14.55
CA ASN A 337 -7.63 11.45 -14.85
C ASN A 337 -6.93 12.23 -13.73
N LEU A 338 -7.34 11.97 -12.49
CA LEU A 338 -6.83 12.66 -11.30
C LEU A 338 -5.49 12.07 -10.86
N PRO A 339 -4.54 12.91 -10.38
CA PRO A 339 -3.25 12.45 -9.88
C PRO A 339 -3.42 11.41 -8.76
N LYS A 340 -2.63 10.36 -8.84
CA LYS A 340 -2.48 9.31 -7.83
C LYS A 340 -1.01 8.95 -7.74
N GLN A 341 -0.59 8.46 -6.59
CA GLN A 341 0.73 7.89 -6.44
C GLN A 341 0.67 6.37 -6.63
N GLN A 342 1.64 5.82 -7.35
CA GLN A 342 1.77 4.41 -7.70
C GLN A 342 2.98 3.79 -7.00
N PHE A 343 2.82 2.58 -6.49
CA PHE A 343 3.87 1.77 -5.88
C PHE A 343 3.97 0.42 -6.58
N HIS A 344 5.15 0.08 -7.07
CA HIS A 344 5.46 -1.25 -7.60
C HIS A 344 6.42 -1.96 -6.64
N LEU A 345 5.88 -2.94 -5.94
CA LEU A 345 6.62 -3.81 -5.03
C LEU A 345 7.23 -4.92 -5.86
N LYS A 346 8.51 -5.21 -5.61
CA LYS A 346 9.25 -6.29 -6.24
C LYS A 346 9.76 -7.26 -5.18
N GLU A 347 10.24 -8.42 -5.63
CA GLU A 347 10.92 -9.41 -4.79
C GLU A 347 10.06 -9.94 -3.63
N LEU A 348 8.75 -10.02 -3.85
CA LEU A 348 7.82 -10.68 -2.95
C LEU A 348 7.93 -12.20 -3.10
N ASN A 349 7.62 -12.92 -2.03
CA ASN A 349 7.55 -14.37 -2.06
C ASN A 349 6.29 -14.83 -2.82
N ARG A 350 6.41 -15.92 -3.59
CA ARG A 350 5.29 -16.55 -4.29
C ARG A 350 4.26 -17.12 -3.32
N SER A 351 2.99 -17.15 -3.73
CA SER A 351 1.88 -17.74 -2.96
C SER A 351 1.84 -17.27 -1.49
N SER A 352 2.13 -15.99 -1.26
CA SER A 352 2.31 -15.40 0.08
C SER A 352 1.38 -14.22 0.28
N ALA A 353 0.99 -13.99 1.54
CA ALA A 353 0.17 -12.86 1.93
C ALA A 353 1.01 -11.80 2.65
N TYR A 354 0.79 -10.54 2.31
CA TYR A 354 1.47 -9.38 2.88
C TYR A 354 0.44 -8.36 3.40
N PHE A 355 0.84 -7.58 4.39
CA PHE A 355 0.19 -6.32 4.71
C PHE A 355 0.98 -5.17 4.10
N GLY A 356 0.30 -4.32 3.35
CA GLY A 356 0.83 -3.06 2.83
C GLY A 356 0.35 -1.87 3.66
N TYR A 357 1.27 -1.01 4.06
CA TYR A 357 1.03 0.17 4.88
C TYR A 357 1.39 1.42 4.09
N LEU A 358 0.46 2.37 4.01
CA LEU A 358 0.70 3.70 3.48
C LEU A 358 1.03 4.65 4.62
N ALA A 359 2.07 5.44 4.43
CA ALA A 359 2.57 6.41 5.40
C ALA A 359 2.81 7.75 4.71
N ARG A 360 2.71 8.86 5.44
CA ARG A 360 3.11 10.19 4.96
C ARG A 360 3.86 10.89 6.08
N PRO A 361 5.16 11.20 5.90
CA PRO A 361 5.89 11.98 6.89
C PRO A 361 5.36 13.42 6.91
N ASN A 362 5.32 14.03 8.09
CA ASN A 362 4.85 15.42 8.22
C ASN A 362 5.93 16.45 7.85
N SER A 363 7.17 15.99 7.72
CA SER A 363 8.36 16.79 7.42
C SER A 363 9.26 16.02 6.47
N THR A 364 10.04 16.75 5.67
CA THR A 364 11.09 16.18 4.82
C THR A 364 12.39 15.95 5.58
N ASN A 365 12.49 16.40 6.83
CA ASN A 365 13.68 16.19 7.66
C ASN A 365 13.78 14.72 8.10
N PRO A 366 14.87 14.00 7.78
CA PRO A 366 15.05 12.60 8.17
C PRO A 366 15.07 12.36 9.69
N SER A 367 15.38 13.39 10.49
CA SER A 367 15.38 13.28 11.96
C SER A 367 14.00 13.45 12.60
N ASP A 368 12.98 13.81 11.81
CA ASP A 368 11.62 13.98 12.29
C ASP A 368 10.89 12.63 12.25
N THR A 369 10.46 12.12 13.40
CA THR A 369 9.71 10.86 13.49
C THR A 369 8.21 11.05 13.33
N SER A 370 7.75 12.29 13.07
CA SER A 370 6.34 12.59 12.85
C SER A 370 5.82 12.14 11.49
N GLY A 371 4.57 11.69 11.50
CA GLY A 371 3.92 11.25 10.28
C GLY A 371 2.57 10.62 10.55
N THR A 372 1.85 10.36 9.47
CA THR A 372 0.53 9.77 9.47
C THR A 372 0.58 8.39 8.82
N LEU A 373 -0.12 7.43 9.41
CA LEU A 373 -0.27 6.07 8.90
C LEU A 373 -1.73 5.82 8.50
N TRP A 374 -1.95 5.06 7.44
CA TRP A 374 -3.29 4.63 7.03
C TRP A 374 -3.53 3.16 7.37
N ARG A 375 -4.80 2.77 7.40
CA ARG A 375 -5.21 1.37 7.54
C ARG A 375 -4.47 0.46 6.56
N ALA A 376 -3.87 -0.60 7.10
CA ALA A 376 -3.17 -1.60 6.31
C ALA A 376 -4.09 -2.32 5.33
N MET A 377 -3.56 -2.70 4.18
CA MET A 377 -4.30 -3.43 3.16
C MET A 377 -3.65 -4.80 2.89
N ARG A 378 -4.44 -5.81 2.54
CA ARG A 378 -3.93 -7.16 2.27
C ARG A 378 -3.50 -7.30 0.81
N ILE A 379 -2.31 -7.84 0.59
CA ILE A 379 -1.75 -8.14 -0.74
C ILE A 379 -1.49 -9.65 -0.80
N ASN A 380 -1.95 -10.31 -1.84
CA ASN A 380 -1.69 -11.74 -2.05
C ASN A 380 -0.95 -11.93 -3.36
N THR A 381 0.19 -12.61 -3.36
CA THR A 381 0.93 -12.95 -4.58
C THR A 381 0.38 -14.22 -5.20
N LYS A 382 0.46 -14.29 -6.53
CA LYS A 382 0.03 -15.44 -7.33
C LYS A 382 0.95 -16.63 -7.13
N LYS A 383 0.44 -17.83 -7.39
CA LYS A 383 1.17 -19.10 -7.20
C LYS A 383 1.87 -19.53 -8.48
N ASP A 384 1.19 -19.38 -9.61
CA ASP A 384 1.50 -20.16 -10.80
C ASP A 384 2.49 -19.45 -11.73
N GLY A 385 2.94 -18.23 -11.48
CA GLY A 385 4.12 -17.65 -12.13
C GLY A 385 4.12 -17.52 -13.68
N ASN A 386 2.96 -17.66 -14.32
CA ASN A 386 2.72 -17.34 -15.74
C ASN A 386 1.83 -16.10 -15.92
N CYS A 387 1.66 -15.32 -14.86
CA CYS A 387 1.10 -13.98 -14.92
C CYS A 387 2.20 -13.00 -14.51
N GLN A 388 2.33 -11.87 -15.20
CA GLN A 388 3.27 -10.80 -14.85
C GLN A 388 2.60 -9.44 -14.98
N ILE A 389 2.83 -8.55 -14.03
CA ILE A 389 2.29 -7.19 -14.07
C ILE A 389 2.97 -6.39 -15.18
N ILE A 390 2.15 -5.73 -16.01
CA ILE A 390 2.59 -4.67 -16.94
C ILE A 390 1.84 -3.37 -16.63
N TYR A 391 2.50 -2.23 -16.78
CA TYR A 391 1.94 -0.90 -16.55
C TYR A 391 2.69 0.17 -17.34
N ASN A 392 2.15 1.40 -17.40
CA ASN A 392 2.72 2.53 -18.14
C ASN A 392 2.91 2.26 -19.65
N LEU A 393 1.95 1.56 -20.26
CA LEU A 393 1.94 1.30 -21.71
C LEU A 393 1.73 2.62 -22.49
N PRO A 394 2.53 2.92 -23.51
CA PRO A 394 2.38 4.16 -24.29
C PRO A 394 1.03 4.30 -25.00
N PHE A 395 0.51 3.24 -25.63
CA PHE A 395 -0.79 3.27 -26.28
C PHE A 395 -1.90 2.93 -25.29
N CYS A 396 -1.93 1.73 -24.71
CA CYS A 396 -2.93 1.29 -23.73
C CYS A 396 -2.66 1.82 -22.32
N SER A 397 -2.58 3.16 -22.18
CA SER A 397 -2.14 3.87 -20.96
C SER A 397 -2.90 3.52 -19.69
N GLU A 398 -4.13 3.02 -19.78
CA GLU A 398 -4.96 2.64 -18.64
C GLU A 398 -4.76 1.19 -18.16
N VAL A 399 -3.92 0.41 -18.84
CA VAL A 399 -3.58 -0.97 -18.46
C VAL A 399 -2.49 -0.97 -17.39
N ALA A 400 -2.74 -1.72 -16.31
CA ALA A 400 -1.87 -1.77 -15.14
C ALA A 400 -2.11 -3.05 -14.32
N TYR A 401 -2.25 -4.20 -14.98
CA TYR A 401 -2.61 -5.46 -14.33
C TYR A 401 -1.73 -6.61 -14.81
N ALA A 402 -1.84 -7.75 -14.13
CA ALA A 402 -1.11 -8.94 -14.51
C ALA A 402 -1.67 -9.52 -15.81
N VAL A 403 -0.79 -9.83 -16.76
CA VAL A 403 -1.13 -10.42 -18.06
C VAL A 403 -0.45 -11.78 -18.21
N PRO A 404 -0.94 -12.66 -19.09
CA PRO A 404 -0.27 -13.93 -19.35
C PRO A 404 1.16 -13.67 -19.84
N SER A 405 2.11 -14.33 -19.21
CA SER A 405 3.52 -14.13 -19.41
C SER A 405 4.26 -15.45 -19.42
N ASN A 406 5.46 -15.41 -19.99
CA ASN A 406 6.41 -16.49 -19.85
C ASN A 406 7.76 -15.87 -19.47
N PRO A 407 8.14 -15.93 -18.18
CA PRO A 407 9.36 -15.27 -17.69
C PRO A 407 10.64 -15.89 -18.26
N THR A 408 10.56 -17.07 -18.89
CA THR A 408 11.73 -17.66 -19.58
C THR A 408 11.96 -17.06 -20.96
N LEU A 409 10.91 -16.51 -21.59
CA LEU A 409 10.96 -15.94 -22.94
C LEU A 409 10.95 -14.41 -22.96
N PHE A 410 10.27 -13.79 -21.99
CA PHE A 410 10.02 -12.35 -21.97
C PHE A 410 10.53 -11.73 -20.68
N ASN A 411 11.15 -10.56 -20.80
CA ASN A 411 11.26 -9.59 -19.72
C ASN A 411 10.01 -8.68 -19.71
N MET A 412 9.88 -7.87 -18.66
CA MET A 412 8.73 -6.98 -18.50
C MET A 412 8.56 -6.01 -19.68
N ASP A 413 9.66 -5.40 -20.17
CA ASP A 413 9.59 -4.40 -21.24
C ASP A 413 9.14 -5.01 -22.58
N ASN A 414 9.70 -6.16 -22.97
CA ASN A 414 9.31 -6.83 -24.21
C ASN A 414 7.88 -7.36 -24.13
N LEU A 415 7.45 -7.83 -22.95
CA LEU A 415 6.07 -8.24 -22.71
C LEU A 415 5.11 -7.06 -22.86
N THR A 416 5.47 -5.91 -22.29
CA THR A 416 4.70 -4.67 -22.36
C THR A 416 4.56 -4.21 -23.81
N ASN A 417 5.67 -4.14 -24.55
CA ASN A 417 5.69 -3.76 -25.96
C ASN A 417 4.88 -4.72 -26.83
N PHE A 418 4.99 -6.04 -26.60
CA PHE A 418 4.22 -7.04 -27.35
C PHE A 418 2.71 -6.78 -27.27
N TYR A 419 2.18 -6.59 -26.06
CA TYR A 419 0.75 -6.36 -25.87
C TYR A 419 0.32 -4.98 -26.42
N ASP A 420 1.12 -3.95 -26.18
CA ASP A 420 0.81 -2.58 -26.62
C ASP A 420 0.84 -2.44 -28.15
N ASP A 421 1.84 -3.02 -28.82
CA ASP A 421 2.01 -2.97 -30.27
C ASP A 421 0.89 -3.70 -31.02
N ILE A 422 0.42 -4.84 -30.49
CA ILE A 422 -0.72 -5.55 -31.08
C ILE A 422 -1.97 -4.68 -31.02
N ALA A 423 -2.29 -4.11 -29.86
CA ALA A 423 -3.45 -3.25 -29.69
C ALA A 423 -3.36 -2.01 -30.60
N LYS A 424 -2.19 -1.36 -30.64
CA LYS A 424 -1.93 -0.20 -31.51
C LYS A 424 -2.05 -0.53 -32.99
N SER A 425 -1.58 -1.71 -33.41
CA SER A 425 -1.69 -2.18 -34.80
C SER A 425 -3.15 -2.34 -35.22
N TRP A 426 -3.98 -2.97 -34.39
CA TRP A 426 -5.40 -3.19 -34.68
C TRP A 426 -6.23 -1.90 -34.63
N TYR A 427 -5.82 -0.94 -33.81
CA TYR A 427 -6.46 0.36 -33.72
C TYR A 427 -6.36 1.19 -35.02
N LYS A 428 -5.31 0.97 -35.83
CA LYS A 428 -5.03 1.76 -37.05
C LYS A 428 -6.18 1.77 -38.06
N ASN A 429 -6.86 0.64 -38.27
CA ASN A 429 -7.97 0.58 -39.23
C ASN A 429 -9.22 1.32 -38.72
N PHE A 430 -9.45 1.28 -37.40
CA PHE A 430 -10.52 2.04 -36.79
C PHE A 430 -10.26 3.54 -36.89
N SER A 431 -9.03 4.00 -36.62
CA SER A 431 -8.73 5.43 -36.69
C SER A 431 -8.94 6.01 -38.09
N TYR A 432 -8.63 5.25 -39.15
CA TYR A 432 -8.98 5.63 -40.52
C TYR A 432 -10.48 5.67 -40.77
N SER A 433 -11.25 4.74 -40.20
CA SER A 433 -12.70 4.72 -40.32
C SER A 433 -13.34 5.91 -39.60
N LEU A 434 -12.85 6.25 -38.40
CA LEU A 434 -13.31 7.40 -37.64
C LEU A 434 -12.99 8.73 -38.35
N GLN A 435 -11.87 8.82 -39.06
CA GLN A 435 -11.52 10.00 -39.87
C GLN A 435 -12.49 10.26 -41.04
N GLN A 436 -13.23 9.24 -41.50
CA GLN A 436 -14.28 9.43 -42.52
C GLN A 436 -15.56 10.03 -41.94
N ILE A 437 -15.71 10.02 -40.60
CA ILE A 437 -16.85 10.63 -39.92
C ILE A 437 -16.60 12.13 -39.79
N GLN A 438 -17.62 12.93 -40.12
CA GLN A 438 -17.58 14.39 -39.95
C GLN A 438 -17.69 14.76 -38.47
N CYS A 439 -16.57 14.64 -37.75
CA CYS A 439 -16.47 14.88 -36.31
C CYS A 439 -16.63 16.35 -35.91
N ASN A 440 -16.34 17.28 -36.83
CA ASN A 440 -16.48 18.72 -36.62
C ASN A 440 -17.55 19.27 -37.57
N ALA A 441 -18.80 18.91 -37.31
CA ALA A 441 -19.96 19.34 -38.07
C ALA A 441 -20.82 20.33 -37.26
N SER A 442 -21.69 21.08 -37.94
CA SER A 442 -22.71 21.92 -37.27
C SER A 442 -23.62 21.06 -36.38
N SER A 443 -24.30 21.67 -35.41
CA SER A 443 -25.22 20.97 -34.49
C SER A 443 -26.31 20.15 -35.21
N SER A 444 -26.65 20.52 -36.45
CA SER A 444 -27.60 19.82 -37.32
C SER A 444 -27.04 18.57 -38.02
N ALA A 445 -25.71 18.41 -38.09
CA ALA A 445 -25.02 17.36 -38.83
C ALA A 445 -24.12 16.48 -37.96
N GLN A 446 -24.03 16.76 -36.65
CA GLN A 446 -23.35 15.91 -35.69
C GLN A 446 -24.12 14.59 -35.51
N TYR A 447 -23.38 13.49 -35.38
CA TYR A 447 -23.99 12.17 -35.18
C TYR A 447 -24.59 11.99 -33.78
N SER A 448 -24.24 12.85 -32.82
CA SER A 448 -24.74 12.83 -31.45
C SER A 448 -24.68 14.23 -30.83
N LEU A 449 -25.65 14.55 -29.99
CA LEU A 449 -25.69 15.79 -29.19
C LEU A 449 -24.97 15.64 -27.84
N ALA A 450 -24.66 14.41 -27.43
CA ALA A 450 -24.10 14.10 -26.12
C ALA A 450 -22.70 13.45 -26.18
N ARG A 451 -22.26 13.04 -27.37
CA ARG A 451 -20.99 12.33 -27.59
C ARG A 451 -20.23 12.94 -28.75
N SER A 452 -18.92 12.97 -28.63
CA SER A 452 -17.98 13.47 -29.64
C SER A 452 -17.18 12.33 -30.24
N CYS A 453 -16.50 12.56 -31.37
CA CYS A 453 -15.57 11.57 -31.89
C CYS A 453 -14.43 11.23 -30.92
N ALA A 454 -14.04 12.15 -30.04
CA ALA A 454 -13.05 11.87 -29.00
C ALA A 454 -13.59 10.85 -27.97
N ASP A 455 -14.88 10.90 -27.64
CA ASP A 455 -15.52 9.91 -26.77
C ASP A 455 -15.57 8.53 -27.44
N CYS A 456 -15.96 8.49 -28.72
CA CYS A 456 -15.93 7.25 -29.52
C CYS A 456 -14.50 6.67 -29.61
N ASP A 457 -13.52 7.53 -29.86
CA ASP A 457 -12.11 7.15 -29.94
C ASP A 457 -11.60 6.53 -28.63
N ALA A 458 -11.84 7.22 -27.51
CA ALA A 458 -11.48 6.74 -26.19
C ALA A 458 -12.21 5.44 -25.84
N ALA A 459 -13.51 5.34 -26.15
CA ALA A 459 -14.30 4.14 -25.90
C ALA A 459 -13.80 2.93 -26.70
N TYR A 460 -13.49 3.11 -27.99
CA TYR A 460 -12.94 2.05 -28.83
C TYR A 460 -11.55 1.64 -28.37
N LYS A 461 -10.67 2.61 -28.07
CA LYS A 461 -9.34 2.33 -27.53
C LYS A 461 -9.42 1.54 -26.23
N ASN A 462 -10.29 1.95 -25.30
CA ASN A 462 -10.45 1.27 -24.01
C ASN A 462 -10.99 -0.16 -24.19
N TRP A 463 -12.02 -0.32 -25.02
CA TRP A 463 -12.55 -1.64 -25.37
C TRP A 463 -11.47 -2.51 -26.01
N LEU A 464 -10.74 -2.00 -27.01
CA LEU A 464 -9.71 -2.73 -27.74
C LEU A 464 -8.59 -3.19 -26.81
N CYS A 465 -8.08 -2.31 -25.95
CA CYS A 465 -7.05 -2.66 -24.97
C CYS A 465 -7.54 -3.76 -24.02
N ALA A 466 -8.77 -3.67 -23.50
CA ALA A 466 -9.32 -4.67 -22.59
C ALA A 466 -9.54 -6.04 -23.24
N VAL A 467 -10.00 -6.09 -24.50
CA VAL A 467 -10.22 -7.38 -25.21
C VAL A 467 -8.93 -7.99 -25.76
N THR A 468 -7.92 -7.16 -26.03
CA THR A 468 -6.62 -7.60 -26.59
C THR A 468 -5.66 -8.05 -25.51
N ILE A 469 -5.69 -7.41 -24.34
CA ILE A 469 -4.77 -7.62 -23.23
C ILE A 469 -5.52 -8.31 -22.08
N PRO A 470 -5.50 -9.65 -22.01
CA PRO A 470 -6.23 -10.38 -20.99
C PRO A 470 -5.64 -10.15 -19.59
N ARG A 471 -6.52 -10.01 -18.59
CA ARG A 471 -6.12 -9.97 -17.18
C ARG A 471 -5.97 -11.38 -16.63
N CYS A 472 -4.78 -11.72 -16.18
CA CYS A 472 -4.33 -13.06 -15.83
C CYS A 472 -4.48 -13.38 -14.35
N MET A 473 -4.96 -14.59 -14.08
CA MET A 473 -5.11 -15.22 -12.78
C MET A 473 -4.55 -16.64 -12.80
N ASP A 474 -4.17 -17.10 -11.61
CA ASP A 474 -3.79 -18.48 -11.35
C ASP A 474 -4.85 -19.46 -11.88
N PHE A 475 -4.40 -20.45 -12.66
CA PHE A 475 -5.28 -21.50 -13.19
C PHE A 475 -5.93 -22.31 -12.07
N SER A 476 -5.22 -22.47 -10.94
CA SER A 476 -5.70 -23.14 -9.73
C SER A 476 -6.85 -22.40 -9.02
N SER A 477 -7.11 -21.13 -9.37
CA SER A 477 -8.19 -20.34 -8.78
C SER A 477 -9.57 -20.92 -9.09
N LYS A 478 -10.43 -21.05 -8.09
CA LYS A 478 -11.79 -21.62 -8.23
C LYS A 478 -12.89 -20.57 -8.39
N LEU A 479 -12.52 -19.31 -8.64
CA LEU A 479 -13.50 -18.22 -8.73
C LEU A 479 -14.39 -18.39 -9.97
N PRO A 480 -15.73 -18.30 -9.84
CA PRO A 480 -16.69 -18.73 -10.87
C PRO A 480 -16.74 -17.82 -12.10
N TYR A 481 -16.25 -16.58 -11.99
CA TYR A 481 -16.27 -15.60 -13.08
C TYR A 481 -15.06 -15.72 -14.03
N LEU A 482 -14.05 -16.52 -13.66
CA LEU A 482 -12.84 -16.71 -14.45
C LEU A 482 -13.11 -17.60 -15.66
N ALA A 483 -12.46 -17.30 -16.79
CA ALA A 483 -12.47 -18.14 -17.97
C ALA A 483 -11.15 -18.91 -18.07
N GLU A 484 -11.22 -20.22 -18.28
CA GLU A 484 -10.04 -21.03 -18.56
C GLU A 484 -9.54 -20.77 -19.98
N ARG A 485 -8.22 -20.66 -20.16
CA ARG A 485 -7.55 -20.40 -21.43
C ARG A 485 -6.35 -21.31 -21.60
N ALA A 486 -6.01 -21.58 -22.87
CA ALA A 486 -4.87 -22.41 -23.26
C ALA A 486 -4.85 -23.78 -22.53
N VAL A 487 -6.04 -24.36 -22.31
CA VAL A 487 -6.16 -25.65 -21.63
C VAL A 487 -5.53 -26.74 -22.50
N GLY A 488 -4.60 -27.50 -21.91
CA GLY A 488 -3.87 -28.56 -22.60
C GLY A 488 -2.59 -28.09 -23.29
N GLU A 489 -2.34 -26.78 -23.35
CA GLU A 489 -1.05 -26.26 -23.81
C GLU A 489 0.02 -26.45 -22.73
N MET A 490 1.24 -26.73 -23.17
CA MET A 490 2.39 -26.81 -22.27
C MET A 490 3.06 -25.44 -22.14
N PHE A 491 3.63 -25.15 -20.98
CA PHE A 491 4.48 -23.98 -20.80
C PHE A 491 5.84 -24.24 -21.44
N TYR A 492 6.33 -23.27 -22.20
CA TYR A 492 7.63 -23.36 -22.81
C TYR A 492 8.72 -22.85 -21.86
N ASN A 493 9.76 -23.64 -21.59
CA ASN A 493 10.90 -23.21 -20.78
C ASN A 493 12.13 -22.98 -21.66
N ALA A 494 12.48 -21.71 -21.87
CA ALA A 494 13.58 -21.29 -22.74
C ALA A 494 14.94 -21.84 -22.31
N SER A 495 15.23 -21.92 -21.00
CA SER A 495 16.49 -22.46 -20.48
C SER A 495 16.66 -23.94 -20.81
N SER A 496 15.56 -24.69 -20.82
CA SER A 496 15.55 -26.12 -21.17
C SER A 496 15.35 -26.40 -22.66
N GLY A 497 14.90 -25.39 -23.43
CA GLY A 497 14.48 -25.52 -24.83
C GLY A 497 13.29 -26.47 -25.04
N LYS A 498 12.47 -26.73 -24.01
CA LYS A 498 11.44 -27.77 -24.02
C LYS A 498 10.11 -27.26 -23.45
N ASN A 499 9.03 -27.91 -23.90
CA ASN A 499 7.70 -27.79 -23.33
C ASN A 499 7.59 -28.61 -22.05
N GLN A 500 6.97 -28.06 -21.01
CA GLN A 500 6.77 -28.69 -19.72
C GLN A 500 5.40 -28.34 -19.12
N THR A 501 4.98 -29.10 -18.12
CA THR A 501 3.71 -28.94 -17.40
C THR A 501 3.76 -27.91 -16.27
N HIS A 502 4.97 -27.54 -15.84
CA HIS A 502 5.20 -26.33 -15.01
C HIS A 502 4.57 -25.13 -15.73
N PRO A 503 3.89 -24.18 -15.09
CA PRO A 503 4.07 -23.83 -13.70
C PRO A 503 2.98 -24.31 -12.74
N PHE A 504 2.18 -25.28 -13.18
CA PHE A 504 1.13 -25.88 -12.37
C PHE A 504 1.52 -27.28 -11.93
N ASN A 505 1.01 -27.70 -10.77
CA ASN A 505 1.08 -29.09 -10.35
C ASN A 505 -0.13 -29.82 -10.97
N ILE A 506 0.12 -30.88 -11.74
CA ILE A 506 -0.84 -31.55 -12.65
C ILE A 506 -2.09 -32.09 -11.94
N THR A 507 -2.07 -32.22 -10.61
CA THR A 507 -3.16 -32.78 -9.80
C THR A 507 -4.45 -31.95 -9.81
N ASP A 508 -4.39 -30.68 -10.23
CA ASP A 508 -5.54 -29.75 -10.21
C ASP A 508 -6.24 -29.62 -11.58
N ILE A 509 -5.91 -30.44 -12.57
CA ILE A 509 -6.51 -30.37 -13.92
C ILE A 509 -7.57 -31.47 -14.06
N PRO A 510 -8.88 -31.17 -13.94
CA PRO A 510 -9.88 -31.96 -14.64
C PRO A 510 -9.63 -31.71 -16.13
N LEU A 511 -8.91 -32.62 -16.78
CA LEU A 511 -8.82 -32.63 -18.24
C LEU A 511 -10.27 -32.71 -18.76
N PRO A 512 -10.69 -31.80 -19.66
CA PRO A 512 -12.03 -31.88 -20.22
C PRO A 512 -12.24 -33.26 -20.81
N LEU A 513 -13.32 -33.94 -20.40
CA LEU A 513 -13.77 -35.17 -21.04
C LEU A 513 -13.87 -34.93 -22.55
N ASP A 514 -13.19 -35.78 -23.32
CA ASP A 514 -13.20 -35.79 -24.77
C ASP A 514 -14.66 -35.79 -25.26
N GLY A 515 -15.13 -34.65 -25.80
CA GLY A 515 -16.50 -34.51 -26.30
C GLY A 515 -17.26 -33.24 -25.93
N ALA A 516 -16.81 -32.43 -24.96
CA ALA A 516 -17.39 -31.10 -24.75
C ALA A 516 -16.84 -30.10 -25.79
N ASN A 517 -17.71 -29.28 -26.40
CA ASN A 517 -17.32 -28.27 -27.39
C ASN A 517 -16.56 -27.10 -26.70
N THR A 518 -15.30 -27.36 -26.33
CA THR A 518 -14.44 -26.55 -25.45
C THR A 518 -13.47 -25.65 -26.23
N THR A 519 -13.80 -25.29 -27.47
CA THR A 519 -12.94 -24.43 -28.31
C THR A 519 -12.53 -23.13 -27.61
N HIS A 520 -13.40 -22.55 -26.78
CA HIS A 520 -13.12 -21.34 -26.02
C HIS A 520 -12.10 -21.50 -24.88
N THR A 521 -11.91 -22.72 -24.35
CA THR A 521 -10.93 -22.98 -23.28
C THR A 521 -9.59 -23.44 -23.83
N LYS A 522 -9.59 -24.01 -25.05
CA LYS A 522 -8.37 -24.49 -25.74
C LYS A 522 -7.44 -23.35 -26.20
N SER A 523 -7.95 -22.15 -26.42
CA SER A 523 -7.14 -21.02 -26.88
C SER A 523 -7.29 -19.79 -26.00
N SER A 524 -6.26 -18.97 -25.96
CA SER A 524 -6.35 -17.58 -25.51
C SER A 524 -7.28 -16.77 -26.41
N ARG A 525 -7.71 -15.58 -25.95
CA ARG A 525 -8.51 -14.66 -26.80
C ARG A 525 -7.80 -14.26 -28.09
N ASN A 526 -6.49 -14.16 -28.02
CA ASN A 526 -5.64 -13.84 -29.15
C ASN A 526 -4.67 -14.99 -29.39
N ALA A 527 -4.72 -15.58 -30.58
CA ALA A 527 -3.85 -16.68 -30.98
C ALA A 527 -2.35 -16.34 -30.88
N LYS A 528 -1.98 -15.05 -30.99
CA LYS A 528 -0.60 -14.61 -30.79
C LYS A 528 -0.09 -14.85 -29.37
N ILE A 529 -0.96 -14.84 -28.36
CA ILE A 529 -0.57 -15.14 -26.96
C ILE A 529 -0.07 -16.57 -26.87
N ASP A 530 -0.83 -17.53 -27.41
CA ASP A 530 -0.45 -18.94 -27.38
C ASP A 530 0.78 -19.22 -28.24
N GLN A 531 0.89 -18.58 -29.42
CA GLN A 531 1.99 -18.81 -30.36
C GLN A 531 3.34 -18.20 -29.91
N ILE A 532 3.30 -16.99 -29.35
CA ILE A 532 4.48 -16.17 -29.07
C ILE A 532 4.82 -16.16 -27.58
N ILE A 533 3.87 -15.84 -26.70
CA ILE A 533 4.10 -15.80 -25.26
C ILE A 533 4.23 -17.21 -24.69
N ARG A 534 3.40 -18.16 -25.16
CA ARG A 534 3.36 -19.55 -24.67
C ARG A 534 3.28 -19.62 -23.14
N PRO A 535 2.24 -19.02 -22.52
CA PRO A 535 2.12 -18.94 -21.06
C PRO A 535 1.70 -20.27 -20.40
N GLY A 536 1.37 -21.31 -21.19
CA GLY A 536 0.65 -22.48 -20.69
C GLY A 536 -0.78 -22.13 -20.27
N PRO A 537 -1.46 -23.01 -19.52
CA PRO A 537 -2.84 -22.78 -19.09
C PRO A 537 -2.93 -21.62 -18.09
N TYR A 538 -3.95 -20.78 -18.17
CA TYR A 538 -4.18 -19.72 -17.18
C TYR A 538 -5.67 -19.41 -17.08
N LYS A 539 -6.05 -18.69 -16.03
CA LYS A 539 -7.40 -18.16 -15.89
C LYS A 539 -7.46 -16.69 -16.22
N GLU A 540 -8.54 -16.30 -16.86
CA GLU A 540 -8.71 -14.96 -17.38
C GLU A 540 -9.89 -14.27 -16.70
N VAL A 541 -9.66 -13.06 -16.19
CA VAL A 541 -10.74 -12.17 -15.79
C VAL A 541 -11.29 -11.51 -17.04
N LYS A 542 -12.47 -11.97 -17.49
CA LYS A 542 -13.07 -11.54 -18.76
C LYS A 542 -13.33 -10.02 -18.79
N PRO A 543 -13.19 -9.34 -19.94
CA PRO A 543 -13.54 -7.93 -20.07
C PRO A 543 -14.97 -7.65 -19.62
N CYS A 544 -15.20 -6.50 -18.99
CA CYS A 544 -16.55 -6.11 -18.59
C CYS A 544 -17.42 -5.81 -19.82
N MET A 545 -18.67 -6.26 -19.79
CA MET A 545 -19.64 -6.08 -20.89
C MET A 545 -19.99 -4.59 -21.13
N ASP A 546 -19.87 -3.75 -20.09
CA ASP A 546 -20.07 -2.31 -20.17
C ASP A 546 -19.09 -1.58 -21.09
N LEU A 547 -17.89 -2.14 -21.31
CA LEU A 547 -16.95 -1.61 -22.30
C LEU A 547 -17.54 -1.69 -23.70
N CYS A 548 -18.22 -2.79 -24.02
CA CYS A 548 -18.91 -2.93 -25.30
C CYS A 548 -20.09 -1.95 -25.41
N TRP A 549 -20.94 -1.87 -24.38
CA TRP A 549 -22.07 -0.93 -24.39
C TRP A 549 -21.61 0.53 -24.49
N THR A 550 -20.53 0.89 -23.80
CA THR A 550 -19.92 2.22 -23.87
C THR A 550 -19.42 2.52 -25.28
N LEU A 551 -18.79 1.54 -25.95
CA LEU A 551 -18.38 1.67 -27.35
C LEU A 551 -19.57 1.95 -28.27
N VAL A 552 -20.61 1.11 -28.20
CA VAL A 552 -21.82 1.26 -29.03
C VAL A 552 -22.54 2.58 -28.75
N GLN A 553 -22.60 3.01 -27.49
CA GLN A 553 -23.22 4.28 -27.11
C GLN A 553 -22.41 5.50 -27.57
N SER A 554 -21.08 5.39 -27.59
CA SER A 554 -20.20 6.53 -27.86
C SER A 554 -19.94 6.74 -29.34
N CYS A 555 -20.09 5.71 -30.17
CA CYS A 555 -19.73 5.76 -31.58
C CYS A 555 -20.92 5.93 -32.54
N PRO A 556 -20.70 6.51 -33.73
CA PRO A 556 -21.71 6.59 -34.79
C PRO A 556 -22.21 5.20 -35.21
N SER A 557 -23.51 5.07 -35.45
CA SER A 557 -24.13 3.81 -35.91
C SER A 557 -23.61 3.33 -37.27
N SER A 558 -23.09 4.24 -38.10
CA SER A 558 -22.47 3.90 -39.40
C SER A 558 -21.24 3.00 -39.28
N LEU A 559 -20.58 2.97 -38.12
CA LEU A 559 -19.46 2.05 -37.85
C LEU A 559 -19.93 0.63 -37.54
N GLY A 560 -21.24 0.41 -37.32
CA GLY A 560 -21.84 -0.93 -37.24
C GLY A 560 -21.48 -1.74 -35.99
N PHE A 561 -20.96 -1.11 -34.92
CA PHE A 561 -20.67 -1.82 -33.68
C PHE A 561 -21.93 -2.40 -33.05
N GLN A 562 -21.85 -3.67 -32.63
CA GLN A 562 -22.93 -4.37 -31.96
C GLN A 562 -22.37 -5.21 -30.81
N CYS A 563 -23.07 -5.22 -29.69
CA CYS A 563 -22.74 -6.07 -28.56
C CYS A 563 -23.52 -7.39 -28.62
N PRO A 564 -22.94 -8.49 -28.09
CA PRO A 564 -23.69 -9.73 -27.89
C PRO A 564 -25.01 -9.50 -27.14
N ARG A 565 -26.05 -10.25 -27.50
CA ARG A 565 -27.34 -10.18 -26.79
C ARG A 565 -27.16 -10.63 -25.34
N SER A 566 -27.95 -10.04 -24.45
CA SER A 566 -28.01 -10.49 -23.05
C SER A 566 -28.31 -11.98 -23.00
N GLU A 567 -27.66 -12.68 -22.07
CA GLU A 567 -27.78 -14.13 -21.84
C GLU A 567 -27.39 -15.02 -23.02
N SER A 568 -26.82 -14.45 -24.09
CA SER A 568 -26.28 -15.26 -25.18
C SER A 568 -25.02 -15.99 -24.73
N TRP A 569 -24.81 -17.20 -25.28
CA TRP A 569 -23.60 -17.98 -25.06
C TRP A 569 -22.33 -17.17 -25.34
N GLY A 570 -22.32 -16.40 -26.44
CA GLY A 570 -21.19 -15.54 -26.79
C GLY A 570 -20.91 -14.45 -25.75
N MET A 571 -21.93 -13.90 -25.09
CA MET A 571 -21.75 -12.97 -23.99
C MET A 571 -21.11 -13.65 -22.78
N MET A 572 -21.65 -14.79 -22.35
CA MET A 572 -21.17 -15.51 -21.16
C MET A 572 -19.71 -16.00 -21.29
N GLN A 573 -19.30 -16.35 -22.51
CA GLN A 573 -17.93 -16.80 -22.80
C GLN A 573 -16.94 -15.65 -22.97
N SER A 574 -17.39 -14.51 -23.52
CA SER A 574 -16.49 -13.41 -23.86
C SER A 574 -16.41 -12.31 -22.81
N TYR A 575 -17.49 -12.03 -22.09
CA TYR A 575 -17.58 -10.89 -21.18
C TYR A 575 -17.98 -11.31 -19.76
N GLY A 576 -17.63 -10.46 -18.80
CA GLY A 576 -18.06 -10.54 -17.41
C GLY A 576 -18.95 -9.35 -17.03
N ALA A 577 -19.57 -9.44 -15.85
CA ALA A 577 -20.32 -8.36 -15.24
C ALA A 577 -19.55 -7.81 -14.03
N ARG A 578 -19.69 -6.51 -13.78
CA ARG A 578 -19.11 -5.85 -12.61
C ARG A 578 -19.81 -6.34 -11.35
N ASP A 579 -19.03 -6.50 -10.29
CA ASP A 579 -19.58 -6.70 -8.96
C ASP A 579 -20.01 -5.37 -8.33
N LEU A 580 -21.10 -5.41 -7.57
CA LEU A 580 -21.67 -4.24 -6.90
C LEU A 580 -20.85 -3.82 -5.67
N LYS A 581 -20.05 -4.71 -5.09
CA LYS A 581 -19.20 -4.44 -3.92
C LYS A 581 -17.81 -3.93 -4.30
N GLY A 582 -17.51 -3.86 -5.59
CA GLY A 582 -16.26 -3.32 -6.13
C GLY A 582 -15.18 -4.36 -6.41
N ASP A 583 -15.44 -5.65 -6.18
CA ASP A 583 -14.48 -6.69 -6.55
C ASP A 583 -14.30 -6.78 -8.07
N VAL A 584 -13.07 -7.10 -8.52
CA VAL A 584 -12.76 -7.24 -9.95
C VAL A 584 -13.25 -8.62 -10.44
N THR A 585 -14.54 -8.72 -10.73
CA THR A 585 -15.17 -9.90 -11.37
C THR A 585 -15.10 -9.86 -12.90
N CYS A 586 -14.79 -8.70 -13.46
CA CYS A 586 -14.52 -8.49 -14.87
C CYS A 586 -13.40 -7.44 -15.05
N SER A 587 -12.67 -7.53 -16.15
CA SER A 587 -11.56 -6.63 -16.46
C SER A 587 -12.07 -5.34 -17.08
N PHE A 588 -11.79 -4.22 -16.42
CA PHE A 588 -11.95 -2.87 -16.96
C PHE A 588 -10.68 -2.06 -16.68
N LEU A 589 -10.46 -1.04 -17.48
CA LEU A 589 -9.23 -0.25 -17.38
C LEU A 589 -9.29 0.67 -16.14
N GLY A 590 -8.16 0.80 -15.44
CA GLY A 590 -8.09 1.49 -14.15
C GLY A 590 -8.75 0.77 -12.97
N ALA A 591 -9.08 -0.52 -13.09
CA ALA A 591 -9.67 -1.31 -12.02
C ALA A 591 -8.72 -1.52 -10.84
N VAL A 592 -9.23 -1.29 -9.62
CA VAL A 592 -8.58 -1.63 -8.36
C VAL A 592 -9.45 -2.59 -7.55
N TYR A 593 -8.82 -3.42 -6.72
CA TYR A 593 -9.51 -4.30 -5.78
C TYR A 593 -9.87 -3.53 -4.50
N PHE A 594 -11.15 -3.59 -4.12
CA PHE A 594 -11.65 -3.08 -2.85
C PHE A 594 -11.72 -4.22 -1.83
N LEU A 595 -10.57 -4.63 -1.31
CA LEU A 595 -10.50 -5.64 -0.25
C LEU A 595 -10.90 -5.01 1.10
N SER A 596 -12.19 -4.74 1.30
CA SER A 596 -12.72 -4.38 2.61
C SER A 596 -14.09 -5.01 2.86
N SER A 597 -14.23 -5.71 3.98
CA SER A 597 -15.51 -6.17 4.54
C SER A 597 -16.38 -5.02 5.09
N ALA A 598 -15.97 -3.77 4.88
CA ALA A 598 -16.75 -2.58 5.22
C ALA A 598 -17.38 -2.01 3.94
N GLU A 599 -18.71 -2.13 3.86
CA GLU A 599 -19.52 -1.53 2.80
C GLU A 599 -19.26 -0.02 2.71
N ARG A 600 -18.60 0.44 1.64
CA ARG A 600 -18.68 1.85 1.24
C ARG A 600 -19.61 1.95 0.04
N LYS A 601 -20.73 2.63 0.26
CA LYS A 601 -21.56 3.17 -0.81
C LYS A 601 -20.74 4.19 -1.59
N TRP A 602 -20.36 3.83 -2.81
CA TRP A 602 -19.99 4.81 -3.81
C TRP A 602 -21.23 5.64 -4.14
N ASN A 603 -21.28 6.87 -3.62
CA ASN A 603 -22.21 7.88 -4.12
C ASN A 603 -21.76 8.24 -5.52
N TRP A 604 -22.47 7.70 -6.52
CA TRP A 604 -22.53 8.33 -7.82
C TRP A 604 -23.01 9.76 -7.58
N ILE A 605 -22.11 10.74 -7.72
CA ILE A 605 -22.54 12.10 -8.02
C ILE A 605 -23.16 12.02 -9.42
N SER A 606 -24.46 11.75 -9.42
CA SER A 606 -25.32 11.90 -10.57
C SER A 606 -25.32 13.38 -10.94
N GLY A 607 -24.48 13.75 -11.91
CA GLY A 607 -24.80 14.87 -12.78
C GLY A 607 -26.19 14.60 -13.36
N GLY A 608 -27.07 15.61 -13.24
CA GLY A 608 -28.53 15.51 -13.35
C GLY A 608 -29.06 14.56 -14.43
N GLY A 609 -29.98 13.68 -14.03
CA GLY A 609 -30.73 12.81 -14.96
C GLY A 609 -31.60 11.73 -14.31
N GLY A 610 -31.37 11.40 -13.03
CA GLY A 610 -32.03 10.25 -12.37
C GLY A 610 -33.48 10.47 -11.89
N TRP A 611 -33.98 11.70 -11.83
CA TRP A 611 -35.31 12.00 -11.26
C TRP A 611 -36.46 11.98 -12.26
N ILE A 612 -36.19 11.80 -13.55
CA ILE A 612 -37.24 11.82 -14.59
C ILE A 612 -37.79 10.41 -14.90
N TRP A 613 -37.02 9.35 -14.62
CA TRP A 613 -37.43 7.97 -14.93
C TRP A 613 -38.45 7.39 -13.96
N THR A 614 -38.40 7.76 -12.68
CA THR A 614 -39.33 7.25 -11.66
C THR A 614 -40.72 7.86 -11.77
N LEU A 615 -40.84 9.12 -12.19
CA LEU A 615 -42.12 9.76 -12.46
C LEU A 615 -42.72 9.35 -13.83
N GLY A 616 -41.88 9.00 -14.81
CA GLY A 616 -42.32 8.49 -16.11
C GLY A 616 -42.98 7.10 -16.04
N MET A 617 -42.45 6.19 -15.23
CA MET A 617 -43.05 4.85 -15.08
C MET A 617 -44.35 4.87 -14.28
N ALA A 618 -44.47 5.71 -13.24
CA ALA A 618 -45.72 5.83 -12.49
C ALA A 618 -46.87 6.39 -13.35
N ALA A 619 -46.58 7.31 -14.28
CA ALA A 619 -47.57 7.83 -15.22
C ALA A 619 -47.96 6.81 -16.32
N TRP A 620 -47.08 5.87 -16.66
CA TRP A 620 -47.37 4.82 -17.63
C TRP A 620 -48.29 3.72 -17.06
N PHE A 621 -48.02 3.27 -15.83
CA PHE A 621 -48.89 2.31 -15.13
C PHE A 621 -50.27 2.88 -14.76
N ALA A 622 -50.39 4.20 -14.55
CA ALA A 622 -51.68 4.83 -14.34
C ALA A 622 -52.51 4.97 -15.63
N TRP A 623 -51.90 4.83 -16.82
CA TRP A 623 -52.58 5.03 -18.10
C TRP A 623 -52.89 3.72 -18.84
N THR A 624 -52.12 2.66 -18.63
CA THR A 624 -52.43 1.32 -19.13
C THR A 624 -52.99 0.47 -18.00
N GLY A 625 -54.31 0.51 -17.79
CA GLY A 625 -54.98 -0.24 -16.73
C GLY A 625 -54.82 -1.76 -16.86
N LEU A 626 -53.78 -2.28 -16.19
CA LEU A 626 -53.55 -3.69 -15.88
C LEU A 626 -53.06 -3.81 -14.43
#